data_AF-A0A8S3HU45-F1
#
_entry.id   AF-A0A8S3HU45-F1
#
_cell.length_a   1.000
_cell.length_b   1.000
_cell.length_c   1.000
_cell.angle_alpha   90.00
_cell.angle_beta   90.00
_cell.angle_gamma   90.00
#
_symmetry.space_group_name_H-M   'P 1'
#
loop_
_entity.id
_entity.type
_entity.pdbx_description
1 polymer ?
#
loop_
_entity_poly.entity_id
_entity_poly.type
_entity_poly.pdbx_seq_one_letter_code
_entity_poly.pdbx_strand_id
1 'polypeptide(L)'
;MIHWFTKNQNYENPETISMLHTFMDGMISGRNRNASIRDFSGTCLKEFLKRTIKHADGYDQPAYLKNATSILKQTLVDVYTLQLLYVFIESLVIAQEDDPSLSTQQQAIEALSHIRRIIKEKSSLFINETPKRHRPPSWTEVSLVVTVRWLFRQCGR
;
A
#
# COMPACT_ATOMS: atom_id res chain seq x y z
N MET A 1 18.62 -0.06 -11.90
CA MET A 1 17.68 1.08 -11.87
C MET A 1 17.26 1.45 -10.44
N ILE A 2 16.67 0.54 -9.65
CA ILE A 2 16.26 0.78 -8.23
C ILE A 2 17.41 1.36 -7.37
N HIS A 3 18.64 0.85 -7.51
CA HIS A 3 19.80 1.33 -6.77
C HIS A 3 20.15 2.82 -7.01
N TRP A 4 19.85 3.35 -8.19
CA TRP A 4 20.12 4.75 -8.53
C TRP A 4 19.06 5.66 -7.90
N PHE A 5 17.78 5.28 -7.97
CA PHE A 5 16.68 6.00 -7.32
C PHE A 5 16.79 5.99 -5.80
N THR A 6 17.25 4.90 -5.19
CA THR A 6 17.47 4.85 -3.74
C THR A 6 18.66 5.70 -3.27
N LYS A 7 19.59 6.06 -4.15
CA LYS A 7 20.76 6.91 -3.84
C LYS A 7 20.51 8.40 -4.15
N ASN A 8 19.36 8.73 -4.74
CA ASN A 8 19.04 10.08 -5.13
C ASN A 8 18.75 10.96 -3.90
N GLN A 9 19.51 12.04 -3.73
CA GLN A 9 19.43 12.96 -2.59
C GLN A 9 18.43 14.10 -2.81
N ASN A 10 17.82 14.18 -3.99
CA ASN A 10 16.83 15.21 -4.29
C ASN A 10 15.57 15.01 -3.42
N TYR A 11 15.24 16.05 -2.65
CA TYR A 11 14.03 16.10 -1.86
C TYR A 11 12.80 15.90 -2.76
N GLU A 12 11.90 14.98 -2.38
CA GLU A 12 10.67 14.64 -3.10
C GLU A 12 10.87 14.42 -4.61
N ASN A 13 11.89 13.63 -4.94
CA ASN A 13 12.21 13.30 -6.32
C ASN A 13 11.00 12.70 -7.08
N PRO A 14 10.51 13.35 -8.15
CA PRO A 14 9.27 12.97 -8.83
C PRO A 14 9.36 11.63 -9.55
N GLU A 15 10.54 11.22 -9.99
CA GLU A 15 10.76 9.91 -10.60
C GLU A 15 10.62 8.79 -9.56
N THR A 16 11.08 9.02 -8.32
CA THR A 16 10.93 8.07 -7.22
C THR A 16 9.46 7.91 -6.84
N ILE A 17 8.72 9.03 -6.78
CA ILE A 17 7.27 9.02 -6.54
C ILE A 17 6.55 8.24 -7.65
N SER A 18 6.86 8.52 -8.92
CA SER A 18 6.27 7.84 -10.07
C SER A 18 6.58 6.33 -10.11
N MET A 19 7.81 5.96 -9.76
CA MET A 19 8.22 4.56 -9.64
C MET A 19 7.43 3.83 -8.55
N LEU A 20 7.24 4.47 -7.37
CA LEU A 20 6.46 3.90 -6.28
C LEU A 20 4.98 3.75 -6.66
N HIS A 21 4.38 4.74 -7.34
CA HIS A 21 3.03 4.60 -7.90
C HIS A 21 2.92 3.40 -8.83
N THR A 22 3.88 3.24 -9.74
CA THR A 22 3.91 2.11 -10.67
C THR A 22 3.97 0.76 -9.95
N PHE A 23 4.77 0.64 -8.88
CA PHE A 23 4.81 -0.59 -8.07
C PHE A 23 3.47 -0.85 -7.38
N MET A 24 2.86 0.18 -6.79
CA MET A 24 1.59 0.06 -6.09
C MET A 24 0.43 -0.27 -7.03
N ASP A 25 0.35 0.40 -8.18
CA ASP A 25 -0.65 0.14 -9.21
C ASP A 25 -0.51 -1.28 -9.76
N GLY A 26 0.72 -1.78 -9.92
CA GLY A 26 0.98 -3.17 -10.31
C GLY A 26 0.46 -4.20 -9.30
N MET A 27 0.51 -3.91 -8.00
CA MET A 27 -0.06 -4.77 -6.96
C MET A 27 -1.60 -4.68 -6.87
N ILE A 28 -2.14 -3.47 -7.03
CA ILE A 28 -3.57 -3.16 -6.86
C ILE A 28 -4.39 -3.48 -8.11
N SER A 29 -3.76 -3.72 -9.26
CA SER A 29 -4.41 -4.09 -10.52
C SER A 29 -5.12 -5.45 -10.45
N GLY A 30 -6.17 -5.55 -9.64
CA GLY A 30 -7.02 -6.72 -9.42
C GLY A 30 -7.91 -7.08 -10.62
N ARG A 31 -7.80 -6.35 -11.74
CA ARG A 31 -8.48 -6.68 -13.00
C ARG A 31 -7.66 -7.58 -13.92
N ASN A 32 -6.34 -7.57 -13.79
CA ASN A 32 -5.45 -8.45 -14.56
C ASN A 32 -5.10 -9.65 -13.69
N ARG A 33 -5.51 -10.85 -14.10
CA ARG A 33 -5.22 -12.14 -13.46
C ARG A 33 -3.72 -12.52 -13.42
N ASN A 34 -2.81 -11.55 -13.60
CA ASN A 34 -1.38 -11.77 -13.74
C ASN A 34 -0.72 -11.73 -12.37
N ALA A 35 -0.77 -12.85 -11.65
CA ALA A 35 -0.08 -13.04 -10.38
C ALA A 35 1.41 -12.60 -10.45
N SER A 36 2.08 -12.90 -11.57
CA SER A 36 3.48 -12.55 -11.81
C SER A 36 3.78 -11.05 -11.71
N ILE A 37 2.86 -10.17 -12.15
CA ILE A 37 3.06 -8.71 -12.06
C ILE A 37 2.96 -8.26 -10.60
N ARG A 38 1.97 -8.78 -9.86
CA ARG A 38 1.79 -8.44 -8.45
C ARG A 38 2.99 -8.89 -7.61
N ASP A 39 3.47 -10.10 -7.86
CA ASP A 39 4.63 -10.67 -7.15
C ASP A 39 5.91 -9.91 -7.46
N PHE A 40 6.11 -9.56 -8.74
CA PHE A 40 7.23 -8.73 -9.17
C PHE A 40 7.17 -7.34 -8.54
N SER A 41 6.02 -6.66 -8.60
CA SER A 41 5.80 -5.35 -8.00
C SER A 41 6.02 -5.36 -6.48
N GLY A 42 5.52 -6.39 -5.78
CA GLY A 42 5.75 -6.58 -4.35
C GLY A 42 7.22 -6.79 -4.03
N THR A 43 7.93 -7.57 -4.85
CA THR A 43 9.39 -7.77 -4.72
C THR A 43 10.15 -6.45 -4.92
N CYS A 44 9.79 -5.65 -5.94
CA CYS A 44 10.39 -4.34 -6.17
C CYS A 44 10.18 -3.39 -4.99
N LEU A 45 8.95 -3.32 -4.45
CA LEU A 45 8.66 -2.49 -3.29
C LEU A 45 9.43 -2.95 -2.04
N LYS A 46 9.47 -4.26 -1.79
CA LYS A 46 10.23 -4.85 -0.68
C LYS A 46 11.71 -4.47 -0.74
N GLU A 47 12.32 -4.61 -1.92
CA GLU A 47 13.74 -4.27 -2.11
C GLU A 47 13.99 -2.76 -1.99
N PHE A 48 13.07 -1.92 -2.46
CA PHE A 48 13.14 -0.48 -2.25
C PHE A 48 13.14 -0.14 -0.75
N LEU A 49 12.16 -0.65 0.00
CA LEU A 49 12.02 -0.40 1.44
C LEU A 49 13.23 -0.92 2.24
N LYS A 50 13.69 -2.14 1.95
CA LYS A 50 14.86 -2.73 2.59
C LYS A 50 16.09 -1.87 2.40
N ARG A 51 16.28 -1.30 1.20
CA ARG A 51 17.40 -0.40 0.90
C ARG A 51 17.25 0.93 1.61
N THR A 52 16.05 1.52 1.64
CA THR A 52 15.78 2.75 2.41
C THR A 52 16.12 2.58 3.89
N ILE A 53 15.73 1.45 4.50
CA ILE A 53 16.05 1.13 5.91
C ILE A 53 17.55 0.90 6.08
N LYS A 54 18.21 0.16 5.17
CA LYS A 54 19.66 -0.05 5.24
C LYS A 54 20.44 1.27 5.13
N HIS A 55 19.97 2.21 4.32
CA HIS A 55 20.52 3.55 4.25
C HIS A 55 20.25 4.37 5.52
N ALA A 56 19.22 4.02 6.30
CA ALA A 56 18.97 4.61 7.61
C ALA A 56 20.01 4.25 8.65
N ASP A 57 20.41 2.98 8.61
CA ASP A 57 21.24 2.34 9.63
C ASP A 57 22.74 2.56 9.39
N GLY A 58 23.13 2.78 8.13
CA GLY A 58 24.54 2.85 7.71
C GLY A 58 25.14 4.24 7.51
N TYR A 59 24.41 5.34 7.73
CA TYR A 59 24.92 6.70 7.44
C TYR A 59 24.20 7.80 8.25
N ASP A 60 24.95 8.76 8.79
CA ASP A 60 24.47 9.99 9.48
C ASP A 60 23.85 11.01 8.49
N GLN A 61 22.91 10.58 7.64
CA GLN A 61 22.11 11.51 6.81
C GLN A 61 20.64 11.52 7.23
N PRO A 62 20.30 12.20 8.36
CA PRO A 62 18.92 12.35 8.81
C PRO A 62 18.04 13.07 7.79
N ALA A 63 18.61 13.89 6.90
CA ALA A 63 17.89 14.57 5.82
C ALA A 63 17.35 13.59 4.75
N TYR A 64 18.14 12.59 4.35
CA TYR A 64 17.73 11.55 3.40
C TYR A 64 16.57 10.73 3.98
N LEU A 65 16.67 10.35 5.26
CA LEU A 65 15.63 9.57 5.91
C LEU A 65 14.32 10.33 6.04
N LYS A 66 14.39 11.61 6.43
CA LYS A 66 13.22 12.48 6.46
C LYS A 66 12.57 12.60 5.08
N ASN A 67 13.37 12.72 4.02
CA ASN A 67 12.87 12.73 2.65
C ASN A 67 12.18 11.41 2.26
N ALA A 68 12.87 10.28 2.42
CA ALA A 68 12.35 8.97 2.02
C ALA A 68 11.10 8.60 2.82
N THR A 69 11.08 8.85 4.13
CA THR A 69 9.89 8.63 4.96
C THR A 69 8.74 9.56 4.60
N SER A 70 9.01 10.81 4.22
CA SER A 70 7.99 11.73 3.68
C SER A 70 7.37 11.15 2.40
N ILE A 71 8.20 10.77 1.42
CA ILE A 71 7.75 10.18 0.15
C ILE A 71 6.91 8.92 0.39
N LEU A 72 7.39 8.01 1.25
CA LEU A 72 6.67 6.77 1.59
C LEU A 72 5.34 7.07 2.27
N LYS A 73 5.28 8.06 3.15
CA LYS A 73 4.04 8.49 3.80
C LYS A 73 3.06 9.10 2.78
N GLN A 74 3.51 10.01 1.93
CA GLN A 74 2.66 10.69 0.96
C GLN A 74 2.18 9.77 -0.15
N THR A 75 3.01 8.82 -0.57
CA THR A 75 2.73 7.92 -1.69
C THR A 75 2.08 6.63 -1.22
N LEU A 76 2.68 5.87 -0.29
CA LEU A 76 2.16 4.56 0.08
C LEU A 76 1.02 4.67 1.09
N VAL A 77 1.26 5.41 2.18
CA VAL A 77 0.31 5.45 3.30
C VAL A 77 -0.93 6.25 2.91
N ASP A 78 -0.76 7.47 2.42
CA ASP A 78 -1.90 8.34 2.14
C ASP A 78 -2.71 7.85 0.92
N VAL A 79 -2.05 7.59 -0.21
CA VAL A 79 -2.74 7.30 -1.48
C VAL A 79 -3.33 5.90 -1.55
N TYR A 80 -2.66 4.88 -1.00
CA TYR A 80 -3.00 3.49 -1.27
C TYR A 80 -3.57 2.68 -0.10
N THR A 81 -3.44 3.12 1.16
CA THR A 81 -3.86 2.30 2.32
C THR A 81 -5.32 1.85 2.25
N LEU A 82 -6.25 2.76 1.93
CA LEU A 82 -7.68 2.44 1.85
C LEU A 82 -8.03 1.58 0.63
N GLN A 83 -7.32 1.77 -0.48
CA GLN A 83 -7.46 0.92 -1.67
C GLN A 83 -6.93 -0.50 -1.42
N LEU A 84 -5.79 -0.65 -0.74
CA LEU A 84 -5.27 -1.95 -0.33
C LEU A 84 -6.24 -2.67 0.60
N LEU A 85 -6.84 -1.97 1.56
CA LEU A 85 -7.86 -2.54 2.43
C LEU A 85 -9.00 -3.15 1.61
N TYR A 86 -9.54 -2.40 0.65
CA TYR A 86 -10.58 -2.88 -0.25
C TYR A 86 -10.14 -4.14 -0.99
N VAL A 87 -8.96 -4.12 -1.64
CA VAL A 87 -8.46 -5.23 -2.45
C VAL A 87 -8.24 -6.49 -1.61
N PHE A 88 -7.69 -6.37 -0.41
CA PHE A 88 -7.42 -7.54 0.44
C PHE A 88 -8.69 -8.13 1.03
N ILE A 89 -9.71 -7.32 1.33
CA ILE A 89 -11.01 -7.85 1.77
C ILE A 89 -11.73 -8.57 0.62
N GLU A 90 -11.75 -8.01 -0.59
CA GLU A 90 -12.32 -8.69 -1.76
C GLU A 90 -11.52 -9.97 -2.09
N SER A 91 -10.20 -9.95 -1.95
CA SER A 91 -9.35 -11.15 -2.10
C SER A 91 -9.70 -12.23 -1.07
N LEU A 92 -9.98 -11.84 0.18
CA LEU A 92 -10.36 -12.78 1.24
C LEU A 92 -11.73 -13.41 0.99
N VAL A 93 -12.69 -12.62 0.49
CA VAL A 93 -14.02 -13.14 0.08
C VAL A 93 -13.89 -14.16 -1.04
N ILE A 94 -13.04 -13.89 -2.04
CA ILE A 94 -12.80 -14.83 -3.15
C ILE A 94 -12.08 -16.09 -2.65
N ALA A 95 -11.11 -15.95 -1.75
CA ALA A 95 -10.34 -17.06 -1.21
C ALA A 95 -11.15 -17.93 -0.22
N GLN A 96 -12.38 -17.58 0.13
CA GLN A 96 -13.21 -18.34 1.07
C GLN A 96 -13.55 -19.75 0.56
N GLU A 97 -13.57 -19.94 -0.75
CA GLU A 97 -13.79 -21.23 -1.41
C GLU A 97 -12.49 -22.00 -1.71
N ASP A 98 -11.33 -21.41 -1.43
CA ASP A 98 -10.03 -22.06 -1.63
C ASP A 98 -9.85 -23.26 -0.69
N ASP A 99 -9.08 -24.25 -1.14
CA ASP A 99 -8.66 -25.37 -0.31
C ASP A 99 -7.95 -24.85 0.96
N PRO A 100 -8.33 -25.29 2.18
CA PRO A 100 -7.74 -24.83 3.44
C PRO A 100 -6.23 -25.04 3.56
N SER A 101 -5.63 -25.90 2.74
CA SER A 101 -4.17 -26.07 2.66
C SER A 101 -3.46 -24.92 1.95
N LEU A 102 -4.20 -24.07 1.23
CA LEU A 102 -3.68 -22.86 0.60
C LEU A 102 -3.53 -21.74 1.62
N SER A 103 -2.37 -21.10 1.63
CA SER A 103 -2.07 -20.00 2.57
C SER A 103 -2.65 -18.64 2.15
N THR A 104 -3.48 -18.59 1.10
CA THR A 104 -4.04 -17.35 0.51
C THR A 104 -4.87 -16.57 1.52
N GLN A 105 -5.73 -17.26 2.27
CA GLN A 105 -6.54 -16.65 3.34
C GLN A 105 -5.66 -16.06 4.45
N GLN A 106 -4.67 -16.83 4.92
CA GLN A 106 -3.78 -16.41 6.00
C GLN A 106 -2.96 -15.17 5.61
N GLN A 107 -2.41 -15.15 4.38
CA GLN A 107 -1.66 -14.00 3.87
C GLN A 107 -2.54 -12.75 3.76
N ALA A 108 -3.80 -12.88 3.32
CA ALA A 108 -4.74 -11.76 3.26
C ALA A 108 -5.09 -11.24 4.67
N ILE A 109 -5.30 -12.12 5.64
CA ILE A 109 -5.57 -11.75 7.04
C ILE A 109 -4.38 -11.00 7.66
N GLU A 110 -3.15 -11.47 7.43
CA GLU A 110 -1.94 -10.79 7.92
C GLU A 110 -1.77 -9.41 7.29
N ALA A 111 -1.97 -9.29 5.97
CA ALA A 111 -1.94 -8.01 5.28
C ALA A 111 -2.99 -7.03 5.84
N LEU A 112 -4.22 -7.50 6.09
CA LEU A 112 -5.29 -6.70 6.69
C LEU A 112 -4.96 -6.27 8.13
N SER A 113 -4.29 -7.12 8.91
CA SER A 113 -3.83 -6.76 10.26
C SER A 113 -2.83 -5.60 10.22
N HIS A 114 -1.89 -5.62 9.27
CA HIS A 114 -0.94 -4.54 9.06
C HIS A 114 -1.62 -3.24 8.61
N ILE A 115 -2.55 -3.32 7.67
CA ILE A 115 -3.33 -2.17 7.18
C ILE A 115 -4.16 -1.56 8.32
N ARG A 116 -4.82 -2.39 9.13
CA ARG A 116 -5.56 -1.95 10.31
C ARG A 116 -4.66 -1.17 11.26
N ARG A 117 -3.43 -1.63 11.51
CA ARG A 117 -2.47 -0.93 12.36
C ARG A 117 -2.12 0.45 11.77
N ILE A 118 -1.86 0.54 10.47
CA ILE A 118 -1.58 1.82 9.79
C ILE A 118 -2.76 2.79 9.94
N ILE A 119 -3.98 2.34 9.70
CA ILE A 119 -5.19 3.18 9.81
C ILE A 119 -5.40 3.66 11.24
N LYS A 120 -5.15 2.82 12.25
CA LYS A 120 -5.24 3.23 13.66
C LYS A 120 -4.22 4.32 14.00
N GLU A 121 -2.96 4.10 13.65
CA GLU A 121 -1.86 5.03 13.96
C GLU A 121 -1.94 6.35 13.18
N LYS A 122 -2.56 6.33 12.00
CA LYS A 122 -2.64 7.48 11.09
C LYS A 122 -4.09 7.90 10.82
N SER A 123 -5.01 7.63 11.73
CA SER A 123 -6.45 7.83 11.53
C SER A 123 -6.80 9.24 11.07
N SER A 124 -6.16 10.26 11.64
CA SER A 124 -6.33 11.67 11.28
C SER A 124 -6.03 11.97 9.81
N LEU A 125 -5.13 11.20 9.18
CA LEU A 125 -4.82 11.32 7.76
C LEU A 125 -6.02 10.95 6.89
N PHE A 126 -6.83 9.97 7.33
CA PHE A 126 -7.88 9.37 6.52
C PHE A 126 -9.27 9.95 6.77
N ILE A 127 -9.44 10.87 7.72
CA ILE A 127 -10.77 11.42 8.09
C ILE A 127 -11.47 12.03 6.87
N ASN A 128 -10.77 12.90 6.14
CA ASN A 128 -11.30 13.62 4.99
C ASN A 128 -10.75 13.02 3.69
N GLU A 129 -11.50 13.18 2.59
CA GLU A 129 -11.03 12.76 1.27
C GLU A 129 -9.87 13.61 0.75
N THR A 130 -9.12 13.06 -0.19
CA THR A 130 -8.11 13.81 -0.96
C THR A 130 -8.15 13.36 -2.42
N PRO A 131 -7.95 14.26 -3.40
CA PRO A 131 -8.07 13.94 -4.83
C PRO A 131 -6.97 12.99 -5.33
N LYS A 132 -5.87 12.86 -4.59
CA LYS A 132 -4.75 11.97 -4.92
C LYS A 132 -4.99 10.50 -4.57
N ARG A 133 -6.00 10.19 -3.77
CA ARG A 133 -6.29 8.81 -3.36
C ARG A 133 -7.03 8.05 -4.44
N HIS A 134 -6.64 6.79 -4.63
CA HIS A 134 -7.36 5.89 -5.51
C HIS A 134 -8.69 5.50 -4.92
N ARG A 135 -9.76 5.69 -5.69
CA ARG A 135 -11.13 5.39 -5.24
C ARG A 135 -11.49 3.93 -5.51
N PRO A 136 -11.84 3.15 -4.47
CA PRO A 136 -12.36 1.81 -4.68
C PRO A 136 -13.68 1.81 -5.47
N PRO A 137 -13.99 0.71 -6.17
CA PRO A 137 -15.31 0.51 -6.78
C PRO A 137 -16.43 0.73 -5.76
N SER A 138 -17.53 1.36 -6.21
CA SER A 138 -18.74 1.59 -5.42
C SER A 138 -18.61 2.53 -4.21
N TRP A 139 -17.45 3.13 -3.98
CA TRP A 139 -17.26 4.15 -2.94
C TRP A 139 -17.63 5.52 -3.49
N THR A 140 -18.23 6.40 -2.68
CA THR A 140 -18.54 7.78 -3.10
C THR A 140 -17.31 8.69 -3.02
N GLU A 141 -16.54 8.54 -1.95
CA GLU A 141 -15.31 9.30 -1.62
C GLU A 141 -14.29 8.36 -0.96
N VAL A 142 -13.04 8.81 -0.86
CA VAL A 142 -11.94 8.03 -0.23
C VAL A 142 -11.61 8.58 1.16
N SER A 143 -12.52 8.29 2.09
CA SER A 143 -12.47 8.70 3.49
C SER A 143 -12.60 7.52 4.45
N LEU A 144 -12.19 7.73 5.70
CA LEU A 144 -12.34 6.74 6.77
C LEU A 144 -13.82 6.46 7.06
N VAL A 145 -14.68 7.47 6.92
CA VAL A 145 -16.13 7.34 7.13
C VAL A 145 -16.74 6.38 6.11
N VAL A 146 -16.44 6.56 4.81
CA VAL A 146 -16.92 5.64 3.77
C VAL A 146 -16.31 4.25 3.93
N THR A 147 -15.03 4.16 4.31
CA THR A 147 -14.35 2.88 4.60
C THR A 147 -15.12 2.09 5.66
N VAL A 148 -15.44 2.72 6.80
CA VAL A 148 -16.16 2.08 7.92
C VAL A 148 -17.57 1.65 7.48
N ARG A 149 -18.31 2.52 6.78
CA ARG A 149 -19.64 2.18 6.25
C ARG A 149 -19.57 0.99 5.29
N TRP A 150 -18.56 0.94 4.44
CA TRP A 150 -18.37 -0.17 3.51
C TRP A 150 -18.02 -1.47 4.26
N LEU A 151 -17.14 -1.42 5.26
CA LEU A 151 -16.80 -2.57 6.12
C LEU A 151 -18.03 -3.17 6.81
N PHE A 152 -18.93 -2.32 7.35
CA PHE A 152 -20.18 -2.81 7.96
C PHE A 152 -21.05 -3.60 6.97
N ARG A 153 -21.04 -3.24 5.68
CA ARG A 153 -21.75 -3.99 4.65
C ARG A 153 -21.10 -5.34 4.34
N GLN A 154 -19.80 -5.50 4.61
CA GLN A 154 -19.10 -6.77 4.43
C GLN A 154 -19.40 -7.78 5.54
N CYS A 155 -19.85 -7.35 6.73
CA CYS A 155 -20.11 -8.25 7.86
C CYS A 155 -21.33 -9.17 7.66
N GLY A 156 -22.14 -8.95 6.63
CA GLY A 156 -23.28 -9.81 6.27
C GLY A 156 -23.10 -10.58 4.96
N ARG A 157 -21.87 -10.61 4.43
CA ARG A 157 -21.49 -11.39 3.24
C ARG A 157 -20.94 -12.74 3.64
#